data_AF-A0A1H3TGE8-F1
#
_entry.id   AF-A0A1H3TGE8-F1
#
_cell.length_a   1.000
_cell.length_b   1.000
_cell.length_c   1.000
_cell.angle_alpha   90.00
_cell.angle_beta   90.00
_cell.angle_gamma   90.00
#
_symmetry.space_group_name_H-M   'P 1'
#
loop_
_entity.id
_entity.type
_entity.pdbx_description
1 polymer ?
#
loop_
_entity_poly.entity_id
_entity_poly.type
_entity_poly.pdbx_seq_one_letter_code
_entity_poly.pdbx_strand_id
1 'polypeptide(L)'
;MLKLSQLTVANTAPMHLKDAAGELMFYKDPSHGDEAKELPVRIHVFGPGSEEHRQAQLRAQRRVMALVKKSRRALEERTPEERTADTAVILADITHSVEGLDLEGRSVREAMLALYSDPTCGYVADQVNAFAADWANFSKSAPKV
;
A
#
# COMPACT_ATOMS: atom_id res chain seq x y z
N MET A 1 28.46 -19.55 11.67
CA MET A 1 27.53 -18.76 12.53
C MET A 1 26.93 -17.65 11.68
N LEU A 2 25.63 -17.42 11.77
CA LEU A 2 24.93 -16.36 11.01
C LEU A 2 25.03 -15.02 11.76
N LYS A 3 25.22 -13.91 11.04
CA LYS A 3 25.17 -12.55 11.61
C LYS A 3 23.72 -12.05 11.66
N LEU A 4 23.32 -11.36 12.73
CA LEU A 4 21.97 -10.79 12.86
C LEU A 4 21.58 -9.85 11.71
N SER A 5 22.53 -9.08 11.17
CA SER A 5 22.31 -8.22 10.01
C SER A 5 21.95 -8.97 8.72
N GLN A 6 22.14 -10.30 8.68
CA GLN A 6 21.71 -11.13 7.56
C GLN A 6 20.21 -11.47 7.64
N LEU A 7 19.57 -11.27 8.80
CA LEU A 7 18.13 -11.49 8.99
C LEU A 7 17.27 -10.27 8.65
N THR A 8 17.89 -9.13 8.35
CA THR A 8 17.15 -7.90 8.02
C THR A 8 16.62 -7.91 6.59
N VAL A 9 15.43 -7.36 6.41
CA VAL A 9 14.76 -7.13 5.12
C VAL A 9 14.87 -5.66 4.70
N ALA A 10 14.51 -5.36 3.45
CA ALA A 10 14.39 -3.99 2.97
C ALA A 10 13.20 -3.28 3.63
N ASN A 11 13.30 -1.96 3.80
CA ASN A 11 12.21 -1.16 4.36
C ASN A 11 11.11 -0.89 3.34
N THR A 12 11.42 -0.94 2.05
CA THR A 12 10.48 -0.71 0.95
C THR A 12 10.69 -1.74 -0.15
N ALA A 13 9.63 -2.00 -0.91
CA ALA A 13 9.69 -2.82 -2.12
C ALA A 13 8.67 -2.31 -3.17
N PRO A 14 9.01 -2.38 -4.48
CA PRO A 14 8.08 -2.08 -5.55
C PRO A 14 7.12 -3.26 -5.77
N MET A 15 5.83 -2.97 -5.79
CA MET A 15 4.79 -3.89 -6.25
C MET A 15 4.35 -3.49 -7.66
N HIS A 16 4.54 -4.37 -8.64
CA HIS A 16 3.96 -4.18 -9.97
C HIS A 16 2.45 -4.38 -9.88
N LEU A 17 1.70 -3.32 -10.17
CA LEU A 17 0.25 -3.33 -10.08
C LEU A 17 -0.35 -4.21 -11.17
N LYS A 18 -1.32 -5.04 -10.77
CA LYS A 18 -2.18 -5.76 -11.70
C LYS A 18 -3.53 -5.07 -11.83
N ASP A 19 -4.15 -5.21 -13.00
CA ASP A 19 -5.53 -4.81 -13.21
C ASP A 19 -6.52 -5.76 -12.51
N ALA A 20 -7.82 -5.50 -12.65
CA ALA A 20 -8.86 -6.33 -12.05
C ALA A 20 -8.94 -7.76 -12.64
N ALA A 21 -8.35 -8.01 -13.81
CA ALA A 21 -8.23 -9.34 -14.41
C ALA A 21 -6.98 -10.09 -13.92
N GLY A 22 -6.08 -9.41 -13.19
CA GLY A 22 -4.83 -9.98 -12.68
C GLY A 22 -3.65 -9.81 -13.63
N GLU A 23 -3.81 -9.06 -14.71
CA GLU A 23 -2.75 -8.80 -15.70
C GLU A 23 -1.90 -7.60 -15.28
N LEU A 24 -0.60 -7.67 -15.54
CA LEU A 24 0.35 -6.62 -15.16
C LEU A 24 0.09 -5.34 -15.96
N MET A 25 -0.02 -4.22 -15.24
CA MET A 25 -0.29 -2.92 -15.86
C MET A 25 1.01 -2.25 -16.32
N PHE A 26 0.97 -1.69 -17.52
CA PHE A 26 2.06 -0.90 -18.09
C PHE A 26 1.54 0.48 -18.51
N TYR A 27 2.42 1.47 -18.50
CA TYR A 27 2.16 2.81 -19.02
C TYR A 27 3.24 3.20 -20.02
N LYS A 28 2.92 4.15 -20.90
CA LYS A 28 3.88 4.80 -21.79
C LYS A 28 4.06 6.23 -21.30
N ASP A 29 5.30 6.64 -21.05
CA ASP A 29 5.59 8.02 -20.64
C ASP A 29 5.22 8.98 -21.78
N PRO A 30 4.21 9.85 -21.59
CA PRO A 30 3.74 10.73 -22.64
C PRO A 30 4.81 11.74 -23.09
N SER A 31 5.84 11.98 -22.27
CA SER A 31 6.97 12.87 -22.60
C SER A 31 7.82 12.35 -23.77
N HIS A 32 7.73 11.05 -24.08
CA HIS A 32 8.53 10.38 -25.11
C HIS A 32 7.73 10.10 -26.41
N GLY A 33 6.48 10.55 -26.51
CA GLY A 33 5.65 10.42 -27.71
C GLY A 33 5.49 8.97 -28.19
N ASP A 34 5.47 8.76 -29.50
CA ASP A 34 5.24 7.45 -30.12
C ASP A 34 6.37 6.42 -29.90
N GLU A 35 7.56 6.86 -29.47
CA GLU A 35 8.71 6.00 -29.16
C GLU A 35 8.76 5.55 -27.70
N ALA A 36 7.75 5.92 -26.90
CA ALA A 36 7.67 5.58 -25.50
C ALA A 36 7.62 4.06 -25.28
N LYS A 37 8.64 3.55 -24.57
CA LYS A 37 8.67 2.16 -24.10
C LYS A 37 7.60 1.95 -23.03
N GLU A 38 7.03 0.76 -22.99
CA GLU A 38 6.16 0.34 -21.91
C GLU A 38 6.96 0.17 -20.62
N LEU A 39 6.53 0.87 -19.58
CA LEU A 39 7.08 0.84 -18.24
C LEU A 39 6.05 0.29 -17.27
N PRO A 40 6.45 -0.47 -16.25
CA PRO A 40 5.51 -1.07 -15.31
C PRO A 40 4.86 0.01 -14.43
N VAL A 41 3.56 -0.13 -14.17
CA VAL A 41 2.89 0.66 -13.13
C VAL A 41 3.25 0.04 -11.78
N ARG A 42 3.85 0.81 -10.87
CA ARG A 42 4.33 0.30 -9.58
C ARG A 42 3.86 1.15 -8.40
N ILE A 43 3.55 0.48 -7.31
CA ILE A 43 3.34 1.08 -6.00
C ILE A 43 4.49 0.64 -5.10
N HIS A 44 5.26 1.58 -4.57
CA HIS A 44 6.31 1.30 -3.61
C HIS A 44 5.71 1.30 -2.21
N VAL A 45 5.86 0.19 -1.51
CA VAL A 45 5.21 -0.04 -0.22
C VAL A 45 6.26 -0.13 0.88
N PHE A 46 6.00 0.48 2.02
CA PHE A 46 6.75 0.29 3.25
C PHE A 46 6.43 -1.08 3.87
N GLY A 47 7.47 -1.89 4.05
CA GLY A 47 7.36 -3.25 4.57
C GLY A 47 7.14 -3.32 6.08
N PRO A 48 6.74 -4.49 6.61
CA PRO A 48 6.40 -4.68 8.03
C PRO A 48 7.48 -4.27 9.03
N GLY A 49 8.75 -4.32 8.62
CA GLY A 49 9.89 -3.94 9.46
C GLY A 49 10.21 -2.44 9.47
N SER A 50 9.55 -1.63 8.63
CA SER A 50 9.82 -0.20 8.52
C SER A 50 9.17 0.61 9.65
N GLU A 51 9.72 1.80 9.90
CA GLU A 51 9.17 2.72 10.89
C GLU A 51 7.77 3.22 10.50
N GLU A 52 7.58 3.54 9.23
CA GLU A 52 6.34 4.07 8.65
C GLU A 52 5.21 3.06 8.79
N HIS A 53 5.49 1.78 8.45
CA HIS A 53 4.54 0.69 8.62
C HIS A 53 4.15 0.52 10.09
N ARG A 54 5.15 0.50 10.99
CA ARG A 54 4.92 0.39 12.43
C ARG A 54 4.08 1.55 12.98
N GLN A 55 4.35 2.79 12.55
CA GLN A 55 3.60 3.96 12.97
C GLN A 55 2.16 3.95 12.43
N ALA A 56 1.95 3.50 11.20
CA ALA A 56 0.61 3.33 10.62
C ALA A 56 -0.23 2.32 11.44
N GLN A 57 0.34 1.17 11.79
CA GLN A 57 -0.29 0.17 12.65
C GLN A 57 -0.62 0.72 14.04
N LEU A 58 0.32 1.45 14.66
CA LEU A 58 0.08 2.08 15.97
C LEU A 58 -1.05 3.10 15.92
N ARG A 59 -1.14 3.93 14.86
CA ARG A 59 -2.25 4.86 14.68
C ARG A 59 -3.58 4.12 14.55
N ALA A 60 -3.63 3.04 13.76
CA ALA A 60 -4.82 2.22 13.62
C ALA A 60 -5.26 1.58 14.95
N GLN A 61 -4.32 1.00 15.70
CA GLN A 61 -4.58 0.41 17.01
C GLN A 61 -5.13 1.47 17.98
N ARG A 62 -4.56 2.68 17.99
CA ARG A 62 -5.07 3.80 18.81
C ARG A 62 -6.50 4.19 18.43
N ARG A 63 -6.86 4.20 17.14
CA ARG A 63 -8.25 4.45 16.69
C ARG A 63 -9.20 3.39 17.24
N VAL A 64 -8.85 2.11 17.12
CA VAL A 64 -9.65 1.00 17.68
C VAL A 64 -9.79 1.12 19.20
N MET A 65 -8.71 1.40 19.92
CA MET A 65 -8.75 1.59 21.37
C MET A 65 -9.62 2.79 21.79
N ALA A 66 -9.61 3.88 21.00
CA ALA A 66 -10.47 5.03 21.27
C ALA A 66 -11.96 4.66 21.14
N LEU A 67 -12.33 3.84 20.15
CA LEU A 67 -13.70 3.33 20.01
C LEU A 67 -14.10 2.46 21.21
N VAL A 68 -13.23 1.53 21.63
CA VAL A 68 -13.47 0.67 22.81
C VAL A 68 -13.66 1.50 24.07
N LYS A 69 -12.84 2.54 24.28
CA LYS A 69 -12.98 3.46 25.42
C LYS A 69 -14.29 4.25 25.39
N LYS A 70 -14.80 4.58 24.20
CA LYS A 70 -16.08 5.28 24.02
C LYS A 70 -17.25 4.34 24.35
N SER A 71 -17.33 3.18 23.70
CA SER A 71 -18.23 2.08 24.08
C SER A 71 -17.88 0.81 23.30
N ARG A 72 -18.12 -0.36 23.91
CA ARG A 72 -18.01 -1.64 23.21
C ARG A 72 -18.92 -1.70 21.97
N ARG A 73 -20.13 -1.16 22.10
CA ARG A 73 -21.12 -1.07 21.01
C ARG A 73 -20.60 -0.27 19.80
N ALA A 74 -19.85 0.82 20.02
CA ALA A 74 -19.27 1.61 18.94
C ALA A 74 -18.21 0.85 18.12
N LEU A 75 -17.57 -0.17 18.68
CA LEU A 75 -16.68 -1.06 17.93
C LEU A 75 -17.48 -2.10 17.13
N GLU A 76 -18.53 -2.65 17.73
CA GLU A 76 -19.35 -3.72 17.14
C GLU A 76 -20.22 -3.21 15.98
N GLU A 77 -20.75 -1.98 16.07
CA GLU A 77 -21.65 -1.38 15.08
C GLU A 77 -20.94 -0.73 13.88
N ARG A 78 -19.62 -0.93 13.74
CA ARG A 78 -18.87 -0.34 12.63
C ARG A 78 -19.34 -0.85 11.27
N THR A 79 -19.68 0.07 10.38
CA THR A 79 -20.14 -0.26 9.03
C THR A 79 -18.97 -0.79 8.16
N PRO A 80 -19.26 -1.53 7.07
CA PRO A 80 -18.24 -1.94 6.10
C PRO A 80 -17.45 -0.76 5.52
N GLU A 81 -18.11 0.38 5.28
CA GLU A 81 -17.50 1.59 4.73
C GLU A 81 -16.50 2.19 5.73
N GLU A 82 -16.85 2.23 7.02
CA GLU A 82 -15.95 2.70 8.07
C GLU A 82 -14.72 1.81 8.21
N ARG A 83 -14.86 0.49 8.02
CA ARG A 83 -13.74 -0.47 8.04
C ARG A 83 -12.85 -0.30 6.81
N THR A 84 -13.46 -0.08 5.65
CA THR A 84 -12.76 0.19 4.39
C THR A 84 -11.96 1.48 4.49
N ALA A 85 -12.57 2.57 4.98
CA ALA A 85 -11.89 3.85 5.20
C ALA A 85 -10.70 3.71 6.17
N ASP A 86 -10.84 2.95 7.26
CA ASP A 86 -9.73 2.71 8.18
C ASP A 86 -8.58 1.94 7.53
N THR A 87 -8.90 0.98 6.66
CA THR A 87 -7.91 0.21 5.90
C THR A 87 -7.21 1.12 4.89
N ALA A 88 -7.98 1.92 4.14
CA ALA A 88 -7.45 2.88 3.17
C ALA A 88 -6.47 3.87 3.81
N VAL A 89 -6.74 4.34 5.03
CA VAL A 89 -5.81 5.20 5.79
C VAL A 89 -4.50 4.49 6.08
N ILE A 90 -4.53 3.21 6.47
CA ILE A 90 -3.32 2.44 6.73
C ILE A 90 -2.54 2.25 5.43
N LEU A 91 -3.20 1.81 4.37
CA LEU A 91 -2.57 1.55 3.07
C LEU A 91 -1.94 2.82 2.47
N ALA A 92 -2.61 3.96 2.59
CA ALA A 92 -2.06 5.25 2.19
C ALA A 92 -0.85 5.66 3.04
N ASP A 93 -0.90 5.42 4.35
CA ASP A 93 0.21 5.71 5.27
C ASP A 93 1.45 4.84 5.02
N ILE A 94 1.28 3.63 4.45
CA ILE A 94 2.39 2.72 4.10
C ILE A 94 2.77 2.77 2.62
N THR A 95 2.13 3.62 1.81
CA THR A 95 2.54 3.83 0.42
C THR A 95 3.64 4.89 0.38
N HIS A 96 4.83 4.50 -0.07
CA HIS A 96 6.00 5.38 -0.17
C HIS A 96 5.93 6.27 -1.41
N SER A 97 5.73 5.66 -2.58
CA SER A 97 5.72 6.36 -3.88
C SER A 97 5.02 5.52 -4.94
N VAL A 98 4.76 6.12 -6.10
CA VAL A 98 4.09 5.46 -7.22
C VAL A 98 4.78 5.81 -8.54
N GLU A 99 4.76 4.87 -9.47
CA GLU A 99 5.26 5.01 -10.84
C GLU A 99 4.11 4.67 -11.80
N GLY A 100 3.91 5.49 -12.84
CA GLY A 100 2.88 5.23 -13.85
C GLY A 100 1.45 5.58 -13.44
N LEU A 101 1.26 6.36 -12.36
CA LEU A 101 -0.04 6.90 -11.95
C LEU A 101 0.00 8.43 -11.99
N ASP A 102 -1.01 9.04 -12.62
CA ASP A 102 -1.25 10.48 -12.49
C ASP A 102 -1.95 10.74 -11.15
N LEU A 103 -1.38 11.65 -10.36
CA LEU A 103 -1.89 12.01 -9.03
C LEU A 103 -2.80 13.23 -9.07
N GLU A 104 -3.04 13.80 -10.25
CA GLU A 104 -3.96 14.92 -10.45
C GLU A 104 -3.61 16.12 -9.55
N GLY A 105 -2.32 16.37 -9.34
CA GLY A 105 -1.80 17.44 -8.50
C GLY A 105 -1.89 17.19 -6.98
N ARG A 106 -2.33 16.00 -6.54
CA ARG A 106 -2.38 15.61 -5.12
C ARG A 106 -1.02 15.08 -4.65
N SER A 107 -0.79 15.11 -3.34
CA SER A 107 0.30 14.33 -2.76
C SER A 107 0.03 12.83 -2.91
N VAL A 108 1.10 12.00 -2.91
CA VAL A 108 0.99 10.53 -2.97
C VAL A 108 -0.01 10.02 -1.92
N ARG A 109 0.12 10.47 -0.68
CA ARG A 109 -0.77 10.01 0.40
C ARG A 109 -2.23 10.35 0.15
N GLU A 110 -2.54 11.56 -0.34
CA GLU A 110 -3.91 11.98 -0.63
C GLU A 110 -4.51 11.22 -1.82
N ALA A 111 -3.74 11.05 -2.90
CA ALA A 111 -4.16 10.28 -4.07
C ALA A 111 -4.43 8.82 -3.71
N MET A 112 -3.52 8.19 -2.97
CA MET A 112 -3.66 6.78 -2.57
C MET A 112 -4.77 6.57 -1.56
N LEU A 113 -5.00 7.52 -0.64
CA LEU A 113 -6.15 7.46 0.25
C LEU A 113 -7.47 7.49 -0.53
N ALA A 114 -7.58 8.35 -1.55
CA ALA A 114 -8.76 8.39 -2.41
C ALA A 114 -8.94 7.06 -3.16
N LEU A 115 -7.86 6.55 -3.78
CA LEU A 115 -7.88 5.29 -4.52
C LEU A 115 -8.29 4.09 -3.64
N TYR A 116 -7.69 3.93 -2.46
CA TYR A 116 -8.00 2.80 -1.58
C TYR A 116 -9.36 2.93 -0.87
N SER A 117 -9.94 4.14 -0.83
CA SER A 117 -11.28 4.35 -0.27
C SER A 117 -12.40 4.10 -1.30
N ASP A 118 -12.06 4.03 -2.58
CA ASP A 118 -13.03 3.80 -3.65
C ASP A 118 -13.32 2.29 -3.77
N PRO A 119 -14.55 1.83 -3.47
CA PRO A 119 -14.92 0.42 -3.57
C PRO A 119 -14.81 -0.15 -4.99
N THR A 120 -14.86 0.69 -6.02
CA THR A 120 -14.68 0.26 -7.42
C THR A 120 -13.22 -0.07 -7.74
N CYS A 121 -12.28 0.45 -6.94
CA CYS A 121 -10.85 0.20 -7.03
C CYS A 121 -10.34 -0.77 -5.94
N GLY A 122 -11.23 -1.51 -5.27
CA GLY A 122 -10.89 -2.38 -4.13
C GLY A 122 -9.79 -3.41 -4.43
N TYR A 123 -9.69 -3.89 -5.67
CA TYR A 123 -8.63 -4.81 -6.11
C TYR A 123 -7.21 -4.23 -5.93
N VAL A 124 -7.05 -2.91 -5.96
CA VAL A 124 -5.76 -2.26 -5.72
C VAL A 124 -5.41 -2.29 -4.23
N ALA A 125 -6.38 -1.99 -3.36
CA ALA A 125 -6.20 -2.05 -1.92
C ALA A 125 -5.87 -3.47 -1.45
N ASP A 126 -6.55 -4.48 -2.00
CA ASP A 126 -6.30 -5.89 -1.70
C ASP A 126 -4.88 -6.32 -2.08
N GLN A 127 -4.42 -5.93 -3.28
CA GLN A 127 -3.05 -6.19 -3.72
C GLN A 127 -2.01 -5.58 -2.79
N VAL A 128 -2.15 -4.30 -2.44
CA VAL A 128 -1.20 -3.61 -1.56
C VAL A 128 -1.20 -4.20 -0.16
N ASN A 129 -2.37 -4.53 0.38
CA ASN A 129 -2.49 -5.16 1.68
C ASN A 129 -1.82 -6.55 1.70
N ALA A 130 -2.08 -7.38 0.69
CA ALA A 130 -1.45 -8.69 0.56
C ALA A 130 0.07 -8.59 0.39
N PHE A 131 0.54 -7.67 -0.46
CA PHE A 131 1.95 -7.44 -0.68
C PHE A 131 2.67 -6.97 0.59
N ALA A 132 2.07 -6.04 1.33
CA ALA A 132 2.61 -5.51 2.57
C ALA A 132 2.67 -6.57 3.69
N ALA A 133 1.78 -7.56 3.70
CA ALA A 133 1.75 -8.61 4.72
C ALA A 133 2.81 -9.71 4.50
N ASP A 134 3.36 -9.84 3.30
CA ASP A 134 4.33 -10.89 2.95
C ASP A 134 5.78 -10.39 3.05
N TRP A 135 6.49 -10.89 4.06
CA TRP A 135 7.91 -10.60 4.30
C TRP A 135 8.83 -10.99 3.14
N ALA A 136 8.45 -11.97 2.31
CA ALA A 136 9.25 -12.42 1.18
C ALA A 136 9.46 -11.31 0.15
N ASN A 137 8.46 -10.43 -0.03
CA ASN A 137 8.51 -9.27 -0.94
C ASN A 137 9.57 -8.25 -0.56
N PHE A 138 9.99 -8.23 0.70
CA PHE A 138 11.01 -7.32 1.23
C PHE A 138 12.37 -8.00 1.42
N SER A 139 12.49 -9.28 1.06
CA SER A 139 13.76 -10.00 1.17
C SER A 139 14.81 -9.44 0.19
N LYS A 140 16.10 -9.61 0.51
CA LYS A 140 17.20 -9.18 -0.38
C LYS A 140 17.22 -9.92 -1.73
N SER A 141 16.57 -11.07 -1.80
CA SER A 141 16.39 -11.90 -2.99
C SER A 141 15.05 -11.67 -3.69
N ALA A 142 14.21 -10.77 -3.19
CA ALA A 142 12.94 -10.47 -3.82
C ALA A 142 13.18 -10.05 -5.27
N PRO A 143 12.45 -10.64 -6.24
CA PRO A 143 12.63 -10.30 -7.63
C PRO A 143 12.30 -8.82 -7.81
N LYS A 144 13.21 -8.08 -8.44
CA LYS A 144 13.01 -6.68 -8.82
C LYS A 144 12.16 -6.68 -10.10
N VAL A 145 10.88 -7.01 -9.99
CA VAL A 145 9.97 -7.07 -11.14
C VAL A 145 9.49 -5.68 -11.50
#